data_AF-V2W415-F1
#
_entry.id   AF-V2W415-F1
#
_cell.length_a   1.000
_cell.length_b   1.000
_cell.length_c   1.000
_cell.angle_alpha   90.00
_cell.angle_beta   90.00
_cell.angle_gamma   90.00
#
_symmetry.space_group_name_H-M   'P 1'
#
loop_
_entity.id
_entity.type
_entity.pdbx_description
1 polymer ?
#
loop_
_entity_poly.entity_id
_entity_poly.type
_entity_poly.pdbx_seq_one_letter_code
_entity_poly.pdbx_strand_id
1 'polypeptide(L)'
;MSAIYKAKSRYAVLAGGHSAMKGWNNVAGGVLIDFRDMRQATYDAQKDTITLQPGIRWVEAVTALAPQGVAPIGGRAAHVGTGFLLGGGISFLSPARGWGADNYRELDVVLVNGTVVTANANN
;
A
#
# COMPACT_ATOMS: atom_id res chain seq x y z
N MET A 1 -1.16 16.98 -2.42
CA MET A 1 0.16 17.10 -1.76
C MET A 1 0.79 18.50 -1.86
N SER A 2 0.77 19.15 -3.03
CA SER A 2 1.34 20.49 -3.26
C SER A 2 0.98 21.54 -2.19
N ALA A 3 -0.30 21.63 -1.79
CA ALA A 3 -0.75 22.61 -0.79
C ALA A 3 -0.14 22.35 0.59
N ILE A 4 -0.11 21.09 1.05
CA ILE A 4 0.52 20.68 2.31
C ILE A 4 2.02 21.03 2.30
N TYR A 5 2.69 20.74 1.18
CA TYR A 5 4.11 21.03 1.00
C TYR A 5 4.41 22.53 1.02
N LYS A 6 3.67 23.34 0.24
CA LYS A 6 3.81 24.80 0.18
C LYS A 6 3.53 25.47 1.53
N ALA A 7 2.51 24.99 2.24
CA ALA A 7 2.15 25.47 3.57
C ALA A 7 3.10 24.97 4.68
N LYS A 8 4.09 24.12 4.36
CA LYS A 8 4.99 23.46 5.31
C LYS A 8 4.23 22.79 6.46
N SER A 9 3.05 22.28 6.17
CA SER A 9 2.19 21.64 7.16
C SER A 9 2.68 20.24 7.47
N ARG A 10 2.62 19.84 8.74
CA ARG A 10 2.85 18.44 9.11
C ARG A 10 1.77 17.56 8.49
N TYR A 11 2.16 16.38 8.08
CA TYR A 11 1.23 15.37 7.58
C TYR A 11 1.66 13.98 8.02
N ALA A 12 0.71 13.06 7.99
CA ALA A 12 0.94 11.63 8.11
C ALA A 12 0.10 10.89 7.07
N VAL A 13 0.48 9.66 6.76
CA VAL A 13 -0.24 8.81 5.80
C VAL A 13 -0.76 7.59 6.52
N LEU A 14 -2.05 7.31 6.38
CA LEU A 14 -2.73 6.19 7.00
C LEU A 14 -3.24 5.23 5.93
N ALA A 15 -2.57 4.09 5.83
CA ALA A 15 -3.04 2.91 5.11
C ALA A 15 -3.63 1.88 6.11
N GLY A 16 -2.79 0.95 6.55
CA GLY A 16 -3.09 -0.12 7.52
C GLY A 16 -3.28 0.32 8.97
N GLY A 17 -2.62 1.41 9.37
CA GLY A 17 -2.61 1.86 10.76
C GLY A 17 -1.80 0.98 11.73
N HIS A 18 -1.00 0.03 11.23
CA HIS A 18 -0.31 -0.98 12.06
C HIS A 18 1.10 -0.58 12.53
N SER A 19 1.55 0.65 12.25
CA SER A 19 2.84 1.13 12.79
C SER A 19 2.72 1.38 14.29
N ALA A 20 3.64 0.82 15.07
CA ALA A 20 3.78 1.11 16.50
C ALA A 20 4.51 2.44 16.77
N MET A 21 5.03 3.10 15.73
CA MET A 21 5.86 4.31 15.88
C MET A 21 4.99 5.56 15.97
N LYS A 22 5.27 6.39 16.98
CA LYS A 22 4.55 7.65 17.23
C LYS A 22 4.69 8.60 16.02
N GLY A 23 3.57 9.11 15.53
CA GLY A 23 3.53 10.11 14.45
C GLY A 23 3.69 9.57 13.03
N TRP A 24 3.72 8.25 12.82
CA TRP A 24 3.90 7.66 11.49
C TRP A 24 2.59 7.47 10.74
N ASN A 25 1.53 7.10 11.46
CA ASN A 25 0.18 6.84 10.95
C ASN A 25 -0.88 7.79 11.56
N ASN A 26 -0.43 8.84 12.24
CA ASN A 26 -1.25 9.89 12.81
C ASN A 26 -0.47 11.21 12.84
N VAL A 27 -1.18 12.33 12.93
CA VAL A 27 -0.58 13.65 13.06
C VAL A 27 -1.46 14.55 13.92
N ALA A 28 -0.87 15.15 14.95
CA ALA A 28 -1.54 16.18 15.74
C ALA A 28 -1.40 17.53 15.04
N GLY A 29 -2.48 18.29 14.87
CA GLY A 29 -2.43 19.64 14.27
C GLY A 29 -1.82 19.67 12.87
N GLY A 30 -2.15 18.69 12.04
CA GLY A 30 -1.67 18.56 10.66
C GLY A 30 -2.70 17.80 9.81
N VAL A 31 -2.28 17.41 8.61
CA VAL A 31 -3.17 16.71 7.65
C VAL A 31 -2.93 15.22 7.68
N LEU A 32 -3.95 14.43 8.02
CA LEU A 32 -3.92 12.99 7.87
C LEU A 32 -4.44 12.62 6.47
N ILE A 33 -3.59 12.00 5.66
CA ILE A 33 -3.99 11.42 4.38
C ILE A 33 -4.44 10.00 4.66
N ASP A 34 -5.75 9.80 4.73
CA ASP A 34 -6.37 8.53 5.09
C ASP A 34 -6.90 7.80 3.85
N PHE A 35 -6.41 6.59 3.62
CA PHE A 35 -6.79 5.75 2.50
C PHE A 35 -7.95 4.78 2.81
N ARG A 36 -8.60 4.86 3.97
CA ARG A 36 -9.58 3.86 4.44
C ARG A 36 -10.67 3.44 3.45
N ASP A 37 -11.04 4.33 2.52
CA ASP A 37 -12.10 4.09 1.53
C ASP A 37 -11.55 3.55 0.19
N MET A 38 -10.24 3.57 -0.01
CA MET A 38 -9.57 2.99 -1.17
C MET A 38 -9.22 1.53 -0.87
N ARG A 39 -10.19 0.62 -1.00
CA ARG A 39 -10.09 -0.79 -0.58
C ARG A 39 -10.25 -1.82 -1.69
N GLN A 40 -10.14 -1.43 -2.96
CA GLN A 40 -10.29 -2.39 -4.07
C GLN A 40 -9.05 -3.26 -4.26
N ALA A 41 -9.29 -4.50 -4.69
CA ALA A 41 -8.29 -5.43 -5.20
C ALA A 41 -8.77 -5.98 -6.54
N THR A 42 -7.89 -5.96 -7.55
CA THR A 42 -8.20 -6.48 -8.89
C THR A 42 -7.07 -7.38 -9.38
N TYR A 43 -7.40 -8.35 -10.22
CA TYR A 43 -6.44 -9.24 -10.86
C TYR A 43 -6.56 -9.12 -12.38
N ASP A 44 -5.43 -8.89 -13.04
CA ASP A 44 -5.29 -8.96 -14.50
C ASP A 44 -4.62 -10.29 -14.86
N ALA A 45 -5.40 -11.22 -15.42
CA ALA A 45 -4.93 -12.55 -15.81
C ALA A 45 -4.00 -12.53 -17.04
N GLN A 46 -4.07 -11.50 -17.89
CA GLN A 46 -3.17 -11.39 -19.04
C GLN A 46 -1.77 -10.96 -18.60
N LYS A 47 -1.70 -10.09 -17.60
CA LYS A 47 -0.43 -9.59 -17.04
C LYS A 47 0.06 -10.36 -15.81
N ASP A 48 -0.74 -11.31 -15.34
CA ASP A 48 -0.55 -12.00 -14.06
C ASP A 48 -0.18 -11.04 -12.91
N THR A 49 -1.00 -9.99 -12.75
CA THR A 49 -0.71 -8.90 -11.81
C THR A 49 -1.92 -8.57 -10.95
N ILE A 50 -1.69 -8.42 -9.64
CA ILE A 50 -2.69 -7.96 -8.67
C ILE A 50 -2.45 -6.48 -8.40
N THR A 51 -3.51 -5.68 -8.52
CA THR A 51 -3.51 -4.26 -8.13
C THR A 51 -4.27 -4.12 -6.82
N LEU A 52 -3.66 -3.48 -5.83
CA LEU A 52 -4.24 -3.23 -4.51
C LEU A 52 -4.32 -1.73 -4.26
N GLN A 53 -5.49 -1.27 -3.84
CA GLN A 53 -5.63 0.08 -3.31
C GLN A 53 -5.05 0.18 -1.89
N PRO A 54 -4.50 1.35 -1.50
CA PRO A 54 -3.67 1.46 -0.30
C PRO A 54 -4.42 1.20 1.04
N GLY A 55 -5.73 1.43 1.08
CA GLY A 55 -6.55 1.25 2.29
C GLY A 55 -6.92 -0.18 2.61
N ILE A 56 -6.78 -1.11 1.65
CA ILE A 56 -7.24 -2.49 1.81
C ILE A 56 -6.51 -3.21 2.95
N ARG A 57 -7.25 -4.04 3.70
CA ARG A 57 -6.71 -4.95 4.71
C ARG A 57 -6.45 -6.31 4.09
N TRP A 58 -5.49 -7.05 4.66
CA TRP A 58 -5.01 -8.29 4.06
C TRP A 58 -6.08 -9.36 3.91
N VAL A 59 -6.99 -9.47 4.89
CA VAL A 59 -8.15 -10.36 4.78
C VAL A 59 -9.04 -10.01 3.60
N GLU A 60 -9.29 -8.72 3.36
CA GLU A 60 -10.15 -8.28 2.26
C GLU A 60 -9.49 -8.54 0.90
N ALA A 61 -8.18 -8.29 0.79
CA ALA A 61 -7.43 -8.56 -0.42
C ALA A 61 -7.47 -10.05 -0.79
N VAL A 62 -7.18 -10.93 0.18
CA VAL A 62 -7.22 -12.38 -0.04
C VAL A 62 -8.64 -12.85 -0.35
N THR A 63 -9.65 -12.38 0.37
CA THR A 63 -11.05 -12.76 0.12
C THR A 63 -11.54 -12.30 -1.25
N ALA A 64 -11.19 -11.09 -1.70
CA ALA A 64 -11.58 -10.57 -2.99
C ALA A 64 -10.92 -11.33 -4.17
N LEU A 65 -9.73 -11.89 -3.94
CA LEU A 65 -8.92 -12.57 -4.97
C LEU A 65 -9.09 -14.10 -4.98
N ALA A 66 -9.66 -14.66 -3.92
CA ALA A 66 -9.88 -16.10 -3.78
C ALA A 66 -10.72 -16.70 -4.93
N PRO A 67 -11.79 -16.06 -5.44
CA PRO A 67 -12.55 -16.60 -6.57
C PRO A 67 -11.76 -16.73 -7.87
N GLN A 68 -10.72 -15.90 -8.08
CA GLN A 68 -9.81 -16.02 -9.22
C GLN A 68 -8.69 -17.05 -9.01
N GLY A 69 -8.59 -17.67 -7.83
CA GLY A 69 -7.56 -18.66 -7.53
C GLY A 69 -6.15 -18.08 -7.37
N VAL A 70 -6.03 -16.78 -7.11
CA VAL A 70 -4.75 -16.09 -6.92
C VAL A 70 -4.62 -15.53 -5.50
N ALA A 71 -3.39 -15.34 -5.05
CA ALA A 71 -3.10 -14.79 -3.72
C ALA A 71 -2.08 -13.65 -3.81
N PRO A 72 -2.32 -12.50 -3.16
CA PRO A 72 -1.34 -11.44 -3.07
C PRO A 72 -0.22 -11.83 -2.10
N ILE A 73 1.01 -11.43 -2.41
CA ILE A 73 2.12 -11.51 -1.46
C ILE A 73 1.95 -10.38 -0.44
N GLY A 74 2.00 -10.71 0.85
CA GLY A 74 2.10 -9.70 1.91
C GLY A 74 1.84 -10.23 3.31
N GLY A 75 1.28 -9.36 4.17
CA GLY A 75 1.04 -9.56 5.59
C GLY A 75 0.48 -10.91 6.01
N ARG A 76 1.04 -11.44 7.10
CA ARG A 76 0.62 -12.70 7.74
C ARG A 76 -0.56 -12.53 8.70
N ALA A 77 -0.92 -11.28 9.04
CA ALA A 77 -2.02 -10.96 9.93
C ALA A 77 -3.14 -10.23 9.18
N ALA A 78 -4.36 -10.73 9.31
CA ALA A 78 -5.56 -10.31 8.57
C ALA A 78 -5.80 -8.79 8.51
N HIS A 79 -5.61 -8.10 9.64
CA HIS A 79 -5.86 -6.67 9.80
C HIS A 79 -4.71 -5.75 9.36
N VAL A 80 -3.58 -6.29 8.88
CA VAL A 80 -2.48 -5.46 8.37
C VAL A 80 -2.90 -4.87 7.03
N GLY A 81 -2.42 -3.66 6.71
CA GLY A 81 -2.68 -2.98 5.43
C GLY A 81 -1.42 -2.75 4.61
N THR A 82 -1.59 -2.14 3.43
CA THR A 82 -0.58 -2.15 2.36
C THR A 82 0.73 -1.45 2.67
N GLY A 83 0.73 -0.47 3.59
CA GLY A 83 1.96 0.19 4.04
C GLY A 83 3.02 -0.77 4.57
N PHE A 84 2.64 -1.98 4.98
CA PHE A 84 3.57 -3.07 5.32
C PHE A 84 4.56 -3.43 4.20
N LEU A 85 4.10 -3.39 2.94
CA LEU A 85 4.89 -3.74 1.77
C LEU A 85 6.02 -2.72 1.53
N LEU A 86 5.80 -1.45 1.86
CA LEU A 86 6.82 -0.39 1.74
C LEU A 86 7.99 -0.57 2.72
N GLY A 87 7.80 -1.33 3.80
CA GLY A 87 8.84 -1.67 4.77
C GLY A 87 9.54 -3.00 4.51
N GLY A 88 9.30 -3.65 3.37
CA GLY A 88 9.82 -4.98 3.02
C GLY A 88 8.69 -6.01 2.92
N GLY A 89 8.05 -6.32 4.03
CA GLY A 89 6.82 -7.11 4.03
C GLY A 89 7.00 -8.63 3.93
N ILE A 90 7.34 -9.29 5.03
CA ILE A 90 7.43 -10.76 5.11
C ILE A 90 6.06 -11.45 4.95
N SER A 91 6.00 -12.44 4.06
CA SER A 91 4.79 -13.20 3.73
C SER A 91 4.96 -14.69 4.00
N PHE A 92 3.83 -15.43 4.09
CA PHE A 92 3.86 -16.90 4.03
C PHE A 92 4.45 -17.41 2.71
N LEU A 93 4.36 -16.62 1.64
CA LEU A 93 4.91 -16.95 0.32
C LEU A 93 6.38 -16.55 0.17
N SER A 94 6.97 -15.88 1.15
CA SER A 94 8.33 -15.34 1.03
C SER A 94 9.43 -16.38 0.74
N PRO A 95 9.38 -17.61 1.26
CA PRO A 95 10.35 -18.64 0.88
C PRO A 95 10.40 -18.94 -0.63
N ALA A 96 9.30 -18.73 -1.36
CA ALA A 96 9.20 -19.01 -2.79
C ALA A 96 9.15 -17.75 -3.67
N ARG A 97 8.86 -16.58 -3.09
CA ARG A 97 8.58 -15.34 -3.82
C ARG A 97 9.32 -14.10 -3.30
N GLY A 98 10.15 -14.22 -2.27
CA GLY A 98 10.86 -13.08 -1.67
C GLY A 98 9.97 -12.19 -0.79
N TRP A 99 10.44 -11.00 -0.48
CA TRP A 99 9.70 -10.03 0.33
C TRP A 99 8.59 -9.38 -0.49
N GLY A 100 7.55 -8.87 0.17
CA GLY A 100 6.48 -8.13 -0.50
C GLY A 100 7.00 -6.98 -1.38
N ALA A 101 8.04 -6.29 -0.91
CA ALA A 101 8.72 -5.22 -1.65
C ALA A 101 9.40 -5.71 -2.93
N ASP A 102 9.84 -6.97 -2.99
CA ASP A 102 10.48 -7.55 -4.18
C ASP A 102 9.47 -7.82 -5.32
N ASN A 103 8.16 -7.71 -5.03
CA ASN A 103 7.09 -8.11 -5.92
C ASN A 103 6.30 -6.91 -6.50
N TYR A 104 6.75 -5.68 -6.26
CA TYR A 104 6.17 -4.53 -6.94
C TYR A 104 6.44 -4.58 -8.45
N ARG A 105 5.37 -4.41 -9.24
CA ARG A 105 5.46 -4.17 -10.68
C ARG A 105 5.48 -2.68 -10.98
N GLU A 106 4.57 -1.96 -10.34
CA GLU A 106 4.43 -0.53 -10.44
C GLU A 106 3.73 0.05 -9.20
N LEU A 107 3.92 1.34 -8.99
CA LEU A 107 3.35 2.11 -7.89
C LEU A 107 2.88 3.47 -8.40
N ASP A 108 1.61 3.81 -8.16
CA ASP A 108 1.12 5.17 -8.34
C ASP A 108 1.50 6.01 -7.11
N VAL A 109 2.28 7.07 -7.34
CA VAL A 109 2.88 7.91 -6.30
C VAL A 109 2.52 9.37 -6.54
N VAL A 110 2.07 10.04 -5.47
CA VAL A 110 1.91 11.50 -5.47
C VAL A 110 3.15 12.15 -4.87
N LEU A 111 3.92 12.85 -5.70
CA LEU A 111 5.11 13.58 -5.27
C LEU A 111 4.75 14.81 -4.42
N VAL A 112 5.73 15.35 -3.69
CA VAL A 112 5.52 16.49 -2.77
C VAL A 112 4.99 17.73 -3.48
N ASN A 113 5.37 17.95 -4.74
CA ASN A 113 4.88 19.05 -5.56
C ASN A 113 3.43 18.86 -6.04
N GLY A 114 2.82 17.68 -5.82
CA GLY A 114 1.47 17.31 -6.22
C GLY A 114 1.37 16.53 -7.53
N THR A 115 2.48 16.32 -8.25
CA THR A 115 2.50 15.52 -9.48
C THR A 115 2.22 14.05 -9.16
N VAL A 116 1.38 13.41 -9.96
CA VAL A 116 1.16 11.97 -9.95
C VAL A 116 2.14 11.33 -10.92
N VAL A 117 2.85 10.31 -10.47
CA VAL A 117 3.76 9.50 -11.28
C VAL A 117 3.47 8.02 -11.05
N THR A 118 3.74 7.19 -12.06
CA THR A 118 3.77 5.74 -11.90
C THR A 118 5.23 5.30 -11.90
N ALA A 119 5.73 4.85 -10.76
CA ALA A 119 7.09 4.33 -10.63
C ALA A 119 7.11 2.85 -11.00
N ASN A 120 8.03 2.45 -11.89
CA ASN A 120 8.22 1.06 -12.29
C ASN A 120 9.71 0.80 -12.62
N ALA A 121 10.03 -0.37 -13.15
CA ALA A 121 11.42 -0.76 -13.42
C ALA A 121 12.12 0.05 -14.53
N ASN A 122 11.39 0.86 -15.31
CA ASN A 122 11.89 1.46 -16.56
C ASN A 122 11.94 3.00 -16.53
N ASN A 123 11.67 3.65 -15.39
CA ASN A 123 11.62 5.11 -15.30
C ASN A 123 12.29 5.69 -14.05
#